data_AF-A0A7W1AHZ9-F1
#
_entry.id   AF-A0A7W1AHZ9-F1
#
_cell.length_a   1.000
_cell.length_b   1.000
_cell.length_c   1.000
_cell.angle_alpha   90.00
_cell.angle_beta   90.00
_cell.angle_gamma   90.00
#
_symmetry.space_group_name_H-M   'P 1'
#
loop_
_entity.id
_entity.type
_entity.pdbx_description
1 polymer ?
#
loop_
_entity_poly.entity_id
_entity_poly.type
_entity_poly.pdbx_seq_one_letter_code
_entity_poly.pdbx_strand_id
1 'polypeptide(L)'
;MGPLPYPHRATFLASTLVAPTELDAAASVAARLISVIVFDHLVRHPILTLGDHDDERLVDDNGRLLDARHPQVEDSIDWFFRISRRHEVLWFELSLDNRRPAPPALRSRRPDGTVDGWGSSPELALSQQLTQCLAQWLSSRRLPLVPPLLDFT
;
A
#
# COMPACT_ATOMS: atom_id res chain seq x y z
N MET A 1 -5.47 -21.68 17.80
CA MET A 1 -4.29 -21.13 17.10
C MET A 1 -3.36 -20.58 18.15
N GLY A 2 -2.11 -21.05 18.22
CA GLY A 2 -1.11 -20.43 19.10
C GLY A 2 -0.77 -19.02 18.59
N PRO A 3 -0.30 -18.09 19.45
CA PRO A 3 0.11 -16.77 19.02
C PRO A 3 1.21 -16.89 17.96
N LEU A 4 1.08 -16.12 16.87
CA LEU A 4 2.16 -15.98 15.89
C LEU A 4 3.41 -15.43 16.60
N PRO A 5 4.61 -15.95 16.33
CA PRO A 5 5.76 -15.78 17.21
C PRO A 5 6.20 -14.33 17.42
N TYR A 6 5.90 -13.40 16.49
CA TYR A 6 6.17 -11.97 16.59
C TYR A 6 5.18 -11.20 15.68
N PRO A 7 4.93 -9.89 15.91
CA PRO A 7 4.10 -9.10 15.02
C PRO A 7 4.66 -9.09 13.59
N HIS A 8 3.78 -9.21 12.60
CA HIS A 8 4.15 -9.08 11.20
C HIS A 8 4.46 -7.62 10.90
N ARG A 9 5.68 -7.31 10.46
CA ARG A 9 6.14 -5.93 10.24
C ARG A 9 6.03 -5.59 8.77
N ALA A 10 5.18 -4.63 8.43
CA ALA A 10 5.00 -4.15 7.06
C ALA A 10 5.18 -2.63 6.99
N THR A 11 5.29 -2.11 5.79
CA THR A 11 5.29 -0.67 5.46
C THR A 11 4.65 -0.49 4.09
N PHE A 12 4.12 0.69 3.81
CA PHE A 12 3.55 1.04 2.52
C PHE A 12 4.39 2.14 1.86
N LEU A 13 4.84 1.90 0.63
CA LEU A 13 5.29 3.00 -0.23
C LEU A 13 4.10 3.88 -0.61
N ALA A 14 4.41 5.05 -1.17
CA ALA A 14 3.37 5.83 -1.84
C ALA A 14 2.67 4.97 -2.90
N SER A 15 1.34 5.11 -2.98
CA SER A 15 0.56 4.41 -4.01
C SER A 15 1.01 4.89 -5.39
N THR A 16 1.28 3.93 -6.28
CA THR A 16 1.57 4.21 -7.68
C THR A 16 0.28 4.54 -8.40
N LEU A 17 0.15 5.79 -8.82
CA LEU A 17 -1.02 6.29 -9.51
C LEU A 17 -0.73 6.45 -11.00
N VAL A 18 -1.68 6.00 -11.82
CA VAL A 18 -1.75 6.36 -13.24
C VAL A 18 -2.76 7.49 -13.35
N ALA A 19 -2.27 8.70 -13.60
CA ALA A 19 -3.09 9.87 -13.83
C ALA A 19 -2.70 10.53 -15.15
N PRO A 20 -3.63 11.23 -15.82
CA PRO A 20 -3.28 12.18 -16.87
C PRO A 20 -2.31 13.24 -16.34
N THR A 21 -1.40 13.73 -17.17
CA THR A 21 -0.37 14.71 -16.79
C THR A 21 -0.94 15.99 -16.19
N GLU A 22 -2.18 16.36 -16.55
CA GLU A 22 -2.89 17.51 -16.00
C GLU A 22 -3.26 17.34 -14.51
N LEU A 23 -3.23 16.10 -14.00
CA LEU A 23 -3.62 15.73 -12.64
C LEU A 23 -2.42 15.28 -11.78
N ASP A 24 -1.17 15.50 -12.21
CA ASP A 24 0.02 15.07 -11.47
C ASP A 24 0.06 15.59 -10.02
N ALA A 25 -0.32 16.85 -9.81
CA ALA A 25 -0.41 17.42 -8.46
C ALA A 25 -1.50 16.76 -7.62
N ALA A 26 -2.64 16.42 -8.23
CA ALA A 26 -3.74 15.72 -7.57
C ALA A 26 -3.39 14.26 -7.25
N ALA A 27 -2.54 13.62 -8.07
CA ALA A 27 -2.04 12.28 -7.80
C ALA A 27 -1.27 12.23 -6.48
N SER A 28 -0.39 13.21 -6.22
CA SER A 28 0.34 13.25 -4.94
C SER A 28 -0.59 13.33 -3.71
N VAL A 29 -1.62 14.17 -3.81
CA VAL A 29 -2.66 14.30 -2.77
C VAL A 29 -3.45 12.99 -2.61
N ALA A 30 -3.88 12.38 -3.71
CA ALA A 30 -4.62 11.11 -3.68
C ALA A 30 -3.79 9.98 -3.06
N ALA A 31 -2.51 9.87 -3.40
CA ALA A 31 -1.61 8.86 -2.82
C ALA A 31 -1.46 9.05 -1.30
N ARG A 32 -1.37 10.30 -0.83
CA ARG A 32 -1.35 10.62 0.59
C ARG A 32 -2.66 10.26 1.29
N LEU A 33 -3.80 10.57 0.69
CA LEU A 33 -5.11 10.19 1.24
C LEU A 33 -5.26 8.68 1.37
N ILE A 34 -4.87 7.91 0.34
CA ILE A 34 -4.90 6.44 0.38
C ILE A 34 -3.99 5.92 1.49
N SER A 35 -2.78 6.48 1.64
CA SER A 35 -1.85 6.07 2.70
C SER A 35 -2.46 6.27 4.10
N VAL A 36 -3.05 7.44 4.38
CA VAL A 36 -3.70 7.73 5.66
C VAL A 36 -4.88 6.79 5.91
N ILE A 37 -5.73 6.57 4.90
CA ILE A 37 -6.89 5.66 5.00
C ILE A 37 -6.44 4.24 5.33
N VAL A 38 -5.44 3.72 4.62
CA VAL A 38 -4.93 2.35 4.81
C VAL A 38 -4.23 2.22 6.17
N PHE A 39 -3.47 3.23 6.59
CA PHE A 39 -2.82 3.24 7.89
C PHE A 39 -3.85 3.24 9.03
N ASP A 40 -4.79 4.18 9.06
CA ASP A 40 -5.84 4.25 10.08
C ASP A 40 -6.65 2.94 10.16
N HIS A 41 -6.89 2.33 8.99
CA HIS A 41 -7.60 1.07 8.90
C HIS A 41 -6.84 -0.11 9.54
N LEU A 42 -5.53 -0.16 9.39
CA LEU A 42 -4.69 -1.28 9.80
C LEU A 42 -3.98 -1.05 11.14
N VAL A 43 -3.91 0.19 11.66
CA VAL A 43 -3.18 0.52 12.89
C VAL A 43 -3.70 -0.23 14.12
N ARG A 44 -4.97 -0.63 14.10
CA ARG A 44 -5.63 -1.39 15.17
C ARG A 44 -5.52 -2.90 15.01
N HIS A 45 -4.81 -3.38 13.98
CA HIS A 45 -4.69 -4.80 13.72
C HIS A 45 -3.87 -5.50 14.83
N PRO A 46 -4.33 -6.64 15.37
CA PRO A 46 -3.79 -7.20 16.63
C PRO A 46 -2.34 -7.67 16.56
N ILE A 47 -1.84 -8.02 15.37
CA ILE A 47 -0.50 -8.60 15.18
C ILE A 47 0.25 -8.06 13.96
N LEU A 48 -0.19 -6.91 13.43
CA LEU A 48 0.45 -6.23 12.29
C LEU A 48 1.05 -4.94 12.82
N THR A 49 2.31 -4.69 12.51
CA THR A 49 2.99 -3.45 12.84
C THR A 49 3.34 -2.74 11.53
N LEU A 50 2.73 -1.59 11.32
CA LEU A 50 3.04 -0.72 10.19
C LEU A 50 4.24 0.19 10.50
N GLY A 51 4.86 0.74 9.48
CA GLY A 51 5.68 1.93 9.68
C GLY A 51 4.79 3.13 9.92
N ASP A 52 5.30 4.09 10.69
CA ASP A 52 4.56 5.32 10.97
C ASP A 52 4.52 6.16 9.69
N HIS A 53 3.32 6.55 9.25
CA HIS A 53 3.16 7.37 8.06
C HIS A 53 3.78 8.77 8.21
N ASP A 54 3.98 9.25 9.45
CA ASP A 54 4.54 10.57 9.73
C ASP A 54 6.07 10.55 9.63
N ASP A 55 6.68 9.38 9.86
CA ASP A 55 8.10 9.13 9.60
C ASP A 55 8.35 8.79 8.12
N GLU A 56 7.34 8.28 7.42
CA GLU A 56 7.46 7.84 6.03
C GLU A 56 7.28 8.98 5.03
N ARG A 57 8.40 9.36 4.43
CA ARG A 57 8.46 10.34 3.36
C ARG A 57 7.70 9.80 2.12
N LEU A 58 6.58 10.44 1.76
CA LEU A 58 5.77 10.06 0.58
C LEU A 58 6.22 10.70 -0.74
N VAL A 59 6.95 11.82 -0.66
CA VAL A 59 7.45 12.56 -1.83
C VAL A 59 8.92 12.94 -1.64
N ASP A 60 9.69 12.99 -2.72
CA ASP A 60 11.07 13.46 -2.73
C ASP A 60 11.17 14.99 -2.49
N ASP A 61 12.39 15.56 -2.58
CA ASP A 61 12.61 17.00 -2.36
C ASP A 61 11.97 17.87 -3.46
N ASN A 62 11.60 17.25 -4.59
CA ASN A 62 10.98 17.89 -5.74
C ASN A 62 9.46 17.69 -5.78
N GLY A 63 8.87 17.04 -4.76
CA GLY A 63 7.45 16.73 -4.70
C GLY A 63 7.01 15.53 -5.54
N ARG A 64 7.93 14.77 -6.12
CA ARG A 64 7.64 13.52 -6.84
C ARG A 64 7.32 12.41 -5.85
N LEU A 65 6.29 11.62 -6.14
CA LEU A 65 5.93 10.47 -5.32
C LEU A 65 7.09 9.47 -5.20
N LEU A 66 7.38 9.05 -3.97
CA LEU A 66 8.28 7.94 -3.63
C LEU A 66 7.51 6.61 -3.76
N ASP A 67 7.01 6.36 -4.97
CA ASP A 67 6.23 5.19 -5.32
C ASP A 67 7.10 4.08 -5.94
N ALA A 68 6.49 2.98 -6.37
CA ALA A 68 7.21 1.86 -6.98
C ALA A 68 7.90 2.20 -8.32
N ARG A 69 7.62 3.36 -8.91
CA ARG A 69 8.23 3.86 -10.16
C ARG A 69 9.31 4.90 -9.91
N HIS A 70 9.60 5.22 -8.64
CA HIS A 70 10.61 6.20 -8.31
C HIS A 70 12.02 5.67 -8.63
N PRO A 71 12.95 6.47 -9.18
CA PRO A 71 14.31 6.01 -9.51
C PRO A 71 15.09 5.49 -8.31
N GLN A 72 14.76 5.96 -7.11
CA GLN A 72 15.39 5.54 -5.84
C GLN A 72 14.56 4.50 -5.07
N VAL A 73 13.59 3.85 -5.72
CA VAL A 73 12.71 2.87 -5.05
C VAL A 73 13.52 1.71 -4.45
N GLU A 74 14.52 1.22 -5.16
CA GLU A 74 15.35 0.09 -4.69
C GLU A 74 16.12 0.44 -3.41
N ASP A 75 16.71 1.63 -3.34
CA ASP A 75 17.41 2.10 -2.14
C ASP A 75 16.46 2.24 -0.96
N SER A 76 15.24 2.72 -1.22
CA SER A 76 14.20 2.86 -0.19
C SER A 76 13.75 1.49 0.34
N ILE A 77 13.49 0.54 -0.57
CA ILE A 77 13.09 -0.83 -0.23
C ILE A 77 14.22 -1.55 0.53
N ASP A 78 15.48 -1.41 0.11
CA ASP A 78 16.63 -2.00 0.80
C ASP A 78 16.77 -1.44 2.21
N TRP A 79 16.57 -0.12 2.40
CA TRP A 79 16.55 0.50 3.72
C TRP A 79 15.42 -0.05 4.60
N PHE A 80 14.21 -0.24 4.05
CA PHE A 80 13.09 -0.80 4.79
C PHE A 80 13.38 -2.22 5.29
N PHE A 81 14.04 -3.04 4.49
CA PHE A 81 14.41 -4.40 4.88
C PHE A 81 15.60 -4.46 5.82
N ARG A 82 16.67 -3.71 5.56
CA ARG A 82 17.92 -3.80 6.34
C ARG A 82 17.89 -3.02 7.64
N ILE A 83 17.39 -1.78 7.59
CA ILE A 83 17.43 -0.86 8.72
C ILE A 83 16.12 -0.95 9.51
N SER A 84 14.99 -0.75 8.84
CA SER A 84 13.68 -0.84 9.49
C SER A 84 13.23 -2.28 9.79
N ARG A 85 13.91 -3.29 9.24
CA ARG A 85 13.65 -4.72 9.47
C ARG A 85 12.19 -5.08 9.22
N ARG A 86 11.63 -4.57 8.12
CA ARG A 86 10.28 -4.92 7.64
C ARG A 86 10.32 -6.34 7.05
N HIS A 87 9.24 -7.08 7.21
CA HIS A 87 9.05 -8.36 6.56
C HIS A 87 8.57 -8.19 5.12
N GLU A 88 7.80 -7.13 4.86
CA GLU A 88 7.21 -6.84 3.55
C GLU A 88 7.11 -5.32 3.33
N VAL A 89 7.31 -4.90 2.08
CA VAL A 89 7.04 -3.53 1.60
C VAL A 89 5.90 -3.61 0.60
N LEU A 90 4.82 -2.86 0.84
CA LEU A 90 3.60 -2.90 0.05
C LEU A 90 3.36 -1.60 -0.70
N TRP A 91 2.59 -1.65 -1.78
CA TRP A 91 2.07 -0.45 -2.45
C TRP A 91 0.82 -0.80 -3.23
N PHE A 92 -0.08 0.17 -3.38
CA PHE A 92 -1.19 0.04 -4.33
C PHE A 92 -0.80 0.58 -5.69
N GLU A 93 -1.29 -0.08 -6.73
CA GLU A 93 -1.34 0.42 -8.11
C GLU A 93 -2.79 0.81 -8.39
N LEU A 94 -3.05 2.09 -8.65
CA LEU A 94 -4.40 2.59 -8.99
C LEU A 94 -4.38 3.42 -10.26
N SER A 95 -5.51 3.42 -10.97
CA SER A 95 -5.75 4.34 -12.09
C SER A 95 -6.74 5.41 -11.66
N LEU A 96 -6.34 6.67 -11.83
CA LEU A 96 -7.21 7.85 -11.77
C LEU A 96 -7.61 8.32 -13.18
N ASP A 97 -7.09 7.66 -14.22
CA ASP A 97 -7.44 7.96 -15.61
C ASP A 97 -8.73 7.24 -16.00
N ASN A 98 -9.83 8.00 -16.08
CA ASN A 98 -11.13 7.50 -16.53
C ASN A 98 -11.10 6.94 -17.98
N ARG A 99 -10.10 7.27 -18.79
CA ARG A 99 -9.91 6.69 -20.13
C ARG A 99 -9.24 5.32 -20.09
N ARG A 100 -8.56 5.00 -19.00
CA ARG A 100 -7.87 3.73 -18.76
C ARG A 100 -8.24 3.22 -17.37
N PRO A 101 -9.54 2.92 -17.12
CA PRO A 101 -9.95 2.41 -15.83
C PRO A 101 -9.27 1.07 -15.59
N ALA A 102 -8.62 0.94 -14.44
CA ALA A 102 -8.02 -0.30 -13.99
C ALA A 102 -8.34 -0.48 -12.51
N PRO A 103 -8.87 -1.65 -12.10
CA PRO A 103 -9.13 -1.90 -10.69
C PRO A 103 -7.82 -1.85 -9.90
N PRO A 104 -7.84 -1.33 -8.66
CA PRO A 104 -6.68 -1.32 -7.79
C PRO A 104 -6.08 -2.71 -7.61
N ALA A 105 -4.76 -2.76 -7.58
CA ALA A 105 -3.99 -3.93 -7.20
C ALA A 105 -3.05 -3.58 -6.05
N LEU A 106 -2.98 -4.45 -5.04
CA LEU A 106 -1.97 -4.39 -3.99
C LEU A 106 -0.79 -5.24 -4.41
N ARG A 107 0.41 -4.67 -4.34
CA ARG A 107 1.68 -5.38 -4.48
C ARG A 107 2.34 -5.52 -3.12
N SER A 108 3.06 -6.63 -2.95
CA SER A 108 3.96 -6.81 -1.80
C SER A 108 5.27 -7.38 -2.27
N ARG A 109 6.36 -6.74 -1.87
CA ARG A 109 7.71 -7.26 -2.05
C ARG A 109 8.26 -7.80 -0.74
N ARG A 110 8.91 -8.95 -0.82
CA ARG A 110 9.65 -9.58 0.27
C ARG A 110 11.17 -9.33 0.15
N PRO A 111 11.96 -9.54 1.22
CA PRO A 111 13.41 -9.34 1.21
C PRO A 111 14.16 -10.20 0.18
N ASP A 112 13.59 -11.33 -0.23
CA ASP A 112 14.15 -12.19 -1.27
C ASP A 112 13.92 -11.66 -2.70
N GLY A 113 13.24 -10.52 -2.84
CA GLY A 113 12.91 -9.89 -4.11
C GLY A 113 11.61 -10.40 -4.75
N THR A 114 10.96 -11.41 -4.15
CA THR A 114 9.67 -11.91 -4.65
C THR A 114 8.60 -10.82 -4.54
N VAL A 115 7.82 -10.65 -5.61
CA VAL A 115 6.70 -9.71 -5.66
C VAL A 115 5.39 -10.49 -5.84
N ASP A 116 4.54 -10.44 -4.82
CA ASP A 116 3.17 -10.94 -4.87
C ASP A 116 2.22 -9.80 -5.30
N GLY A 117 1.04 -10.17 -5.83
CA GLY A 117 0.01 -9.20 -6.19
C GLY A 117 -1.41 -9.71 -5.94
N TRP A 118 -2.28 -8.83 -5.47
CA TRP A 118 -3.71 -9.10 -5.25
C TRP A 118 -4.54 -8.02 -5.93
N GLY A 119 -5.38 -8.43 -6.88
CA GLY A 119 -6.31 -7.54 -7.58
C GLY A 119 -7.67 -7.47 -6.90
N SER A 120 -8.50 -6.56 -7.39
CA SER A 120 -9.89 -6.40 -6.98
C SER A 120 -10.84 -6.52 -8.16
N SER A 121 -12.13 -6.76 -7.87
CA SER A 121 -13.16 -6.74 -8.91
C SER A 121 -13.44 -5.30 -9.38
N PRO A 122 -13.47 -5.04 -10.70
CA PRO A 122 -13.75 -3.71 -11.24
C PRO A 122 -15.19 -3.24 -11.00
N GLU A 123 -16.10 -4.14 -10.62
CA GLU A 123 -17.52 -3.82 -10.36
C GLU A 123 -17.76 -3.20 -8.97
N LEU A 124 -16.77 -3.29 -8.07
CA LEU A 124 -16.85 -2.77 -6.71
C LEU A 124 -16.50 -1.28 -6.64
N ALA A 125 -17.01 -0.59 -5.61
CA ALA A 125 -16.55 0.76 -5.30
C ALA A 125 -15.08 0.77 -4.82
N LEU A 126 -14.38 1.90 -4.92
CA LEU A 126 -12.95 2.00 -4.60
C LEU A 126 -12.62 1.50 -3.18
N SER A 127 -13.35 1.96 -2.17
CA SER A 127 -13.21 1.48 -0.78
C SER A 127 -13.34 -0.05 -0.65
N GLN A 128 -14.27 -0.65 -1.38
CA GLN A 128 -14.48 -2.11 -1.40
C GLN A 128 -13.36 -2.83 -2.17
N GLN A 129 -12.87 -2.24 -3.25
CA GLN A 129 -11.71 -2.76 -4.00
C GLN A 129 -10.46 -2.82 -3.13
N LEU A 130 -10.15 -1.72 -2.41
CA LEU A 130 -9.02 -1.66 -1.49
C LEU A 130 -9.18 -2.66 -0.34
N THR A 131 -10.39 -2.75 0.23
CA THR A 131 -10.73 -3.76 1.25
C THR A 131 -10.47 -5.18 0.74
N GLN A 132 -10.90 -5.48 -0.49
CA GLN A 132 -10.74 -6.81 -1.10
C GLN A 132 -9.25 -7.16 -1.27
N CYS A 133 -8.42 -6.22 -1.72
CA CYS A 133 -6.98 -6.41 -1.85
C CYS A 133 -6.32 -6.67 -0.49
N LEU A 134 -6.65 -5.88 0.53
CA LEU A 134 -6.12 -6.05 1.89
C LEU A 134 -6.53 -7.39 2.50
N ALA A 135 -7.80 -7.77 2.38
CA ALA A 135 -8.31 -9.04 2.89
C ALA A 135 -7.59 -10.25 2.25
N GLN A 136 -7.31 -10.19 0.95
CA GLN A 136 -6.55 -11.24 0.26
C GLN A 136 -5.10 -11.32 0.75
N TRP A 137 -4.44 -10.17 0.92
CA TRP A 137 -3.08 -10.13 1.46
C TRP A 137 -3.03 -10.69 2.89
N LEU A 138 -3.87 -10.19 3.80
CA LEU A 138 -3.95 -10.66 5.19
C LEU A 138 -4.20 -12.18 5.24
N SER A 139 -5.13 -12.68 4.41
CA SER A 139 -5.41 -14.13 4.30
C SER A 139 -4.19 -14.91 3.83
N SER A 140 -3.47 -14.42 2.81
CA SER A 140 -2.27 -15.08 2.28
C SER A 140 -1.15 -15.19 3.33
N ARG A 141 -1.10 -14.24 4.27
CA ARG A 141 -0.13 -14.20 5.37
C ARG A 141 -0.65 -14.88 6.64
N ARG A 142 -1.86 -15.45 6.60
CA ARG A 142 -2.55 -16.05 7.75
C ARG A 142 -2.70 -15.08 8.92
N LEU A 143 -2.90 -13.81 8.60
CA LEU A 143 -3.18 -12.74 9.56
C LEU A 143 -4.70 -12.63 9.76
N PRO A 144 -5.17 -12.24 10.96
CA PRO A 144 -6.58 -11.91 11.18
C PRO A 144 -7.09 -10.90 10.16
N LEU A 145 -8.34 -11.06 9.74
CA LEU A 145 -8.99 -10.07 8.90
C LEU A 145 -9.37 -8.84 9.74
N VAL A 146 -9.42 -7.69 9.08
CA VAL A 146 -9.99 -6.45 9.63
C VAL A 146 -11.40 -6.26 9.10
N PRO A 147 -12.25 -5.47 9.79
CA PRO A 147 -13.50 -4.98 9.22
C PRO A 147 -13.26 -4.32 7.85
N PRO A 148 -14.26 -4.17 6.98
CA PRO A 148 -14.11 -3.43 5.73
C PRO A 148 -13.82 -1.94 5.99
N LEU A 149 -13.20 -1.28 5.01
CA LEU A 149 -13.08 0.18 5.00
C LEU A 149 -14.47 0.83 5.01
N LEU A 150 -14.57 2.04 5.58
CA LEU A 150 -15.77 2.87 5.39
C LEU A 150 -15.94 3.21 3.91
N ASP A 151 -17.18 3.36 3.46
CA ASP A 151 -17.47 3.63 2.05
C ASP A 151 -16.94 5.00 1.62
N PHE A 152 -16.13 5.01 0.55
CA PHE A 152 -15.70 6.18 -0.21
C PHE A 152 -15.45 5.79 -1.68
N THR A 153 -15.44 6.79 -2.56
CA THR A 153 -15.31 6.63 -4.02
C THR A 153 -14.29 7.59 -4.59
#